data_AF-D6E8J5-F1
#
_entry.id   AF-D6E8J5-F1
#
_cell.length_a   1.000
_cell.length_b   1.000
_cell.length_c   1.000
_cell.angle_alpha   90.00
_cell.angle_beta   90.00
_cell.angle_gamma   90.00
#
_symmetry.space_group_name_H-M   'P 1'
#
loop_
_entity.id
_entity.type
_entity.pdbx_description
1 polymer ?
#
loop_
_entity_poly.entity_id
_entity_poly.type
_entity_poly.pdbx_seq_one_letter_code
_entity_poly.pdbx_strand_id
1 'polypeptide(L)' 'MIRNVLKPDGTVHIEQQVGNMRYDLTTGQVDTVVPGAGATNLVFGADGRPHVELTTGSIRQDLGRPGFDTLL' A
#
# COMPACT_ATOMS: atom_id res chain seq x y z
N MET A 1 -9.66 -2.18 -7.95
CA MET A 1 -10.50 -1.52 -6.92
C MET A 1 -9.93 -0.13 -6.66
N ILE A 2 -10.78 0.91 -6.64
CA ILE A 2 -10.39 2.27 -6.24
C ILE A 2 -10.75 2.47 -4.76
N ARG A 3 -9.89 3.12 -3.98
CA ARG A 3 -10.13 3.46 -2.57
C ARG A 3 -9.40 4.73 -2.14
N ASN A 4 -9.86 5.36 -1.08
CA ASN A 4 -9.10 6.42 -0.41
C ASN A 4 -8.21 5.81 0.68
N VAL A 5 -7.05 6.41 0.91
CA VAL A 5 -6.10 5.98 1.93
C VAL A 5 -5.65 7.19 2.72
N LEU A 6 -5.94 7.19 4.03
CA LEU A 6 -5.38 8.18 4.95
C LEU A 6 -3.98 7.74 5.35
N LYS A 7 -2.98 8.55 5.02
CA LYS A 7 -1.57 8.31 5.33
C LYS A 7 -1.24 8.71 6.78
N PRO A 8 -0.13 8.21 7.35
CA PRO A 8 0.31 8.56 8.71
C PRO A 8 0.52 10.06 8.94
N ASP A 9 0.80 10.83 7.89
CA ASP A 9 1.01 12.28 7.93
C ASP A 9 -0.30 13.10 7.84
N GLY A 10 -1.45 12.43 7.75
CA GLY A 10 -2.77 13.05 7.65
C GLY A 10 -3.22 13.39 6.23
N THR A 11 -2.39 13.12 5.21
CA THR A 11 -2.78 13.30 3.81
C THR A 11 -3.69 12.17 3.32
N VAL A 12 -4.52 12.45 2.31
CA VAL A 12 -5.39 11.45 1.69
C VAL A 12 -4.92 11.17 0.27
N HIS A 13 -4.66 9.90 0.01
CA HIS A 13 -4.25 9.37 -1.28
C HIS A 13 -5.39 8.59 -1.92
N ILE A 14 -5.46 8.59 -3.25
CA ILE A 14 -6.42 7.79 -4.01
C ILE A 14 -5.66 6.62 -4.63
N GLU A 15 -5.99 5.41 -4.24
CA GLU A 15 -5.33 4.21 -4.75
C GLU A 15 -6.22 3.41 -5.68
N GLN A 16 -5.65 2.97 -6.79
CA GLN A 16 -6.27 2.01 -7.69
C GLN A 16 -5.38 0.79 -7.86
N GLN A 17 -5.89 -0.39 -7.55
CA GLN A 17 -5.20 -1.64 -7.86
C GLN A 17 -5.79 -2.32 -9.11
N VAL A 18 -4.92 -2.63 -10.07
CA VAL A 18 -5.20 -3.37 -11.31
C VAL A 18 -4.19 -4.52 -11.43
N GLY A 19 -4.67 -5.76 -11.26
CA GLY A 19 -3.79 -6.92 -11.11
C GLY A 19 -2.83 -6.74 -9.93
N ASN A 20 -1.54 -6.90 -10.20
CA ASN A 20 -0.47 -6.71 -9.21
C ASN A 20 0.04 -5.26 -9.17
N MET A 21 -0.49 -4.35 -10.00
CA MET A 21 -0.05 -2.96 -9.99
C MET A 21 -0.97 -2.14 -9.09
N ARG A 22 -0.41 -1.43 -8.11
CA ARG A 22 -1.12 -0.47 -7.27
C ARG A 22 -0.66 0.93 -7.60
N TYR A 23 -1.57 1.71 -8.15
CA TYR A 23 -1.36 3.10 -8.55
C TYR A 23 -1.80 4.02 -7.41
N ASP A 24 -0.95 4.95 -7.03
CA ASP A 24 -1.34 6.13 -6.31
C ASP A 24 -1.72 7.21 -7.33
N LEU A 25 -3.02 7.46 -7.48
CA LEU A 25 -3.56 8.43 -8.43
C LEU A 25 -3.36 9.88 -7.97
N THR A 26 -3.00 10.11 -6.70
CA THR A 26 -2.67 11.45 -6.18
C THR A 26 -1.26 11.85 -6.62
N THR A 27 -0.32 10.92 -6.64
CA THR A 27 1.10 11.20 -6.93
C THR A 27 1.61 10.66 -8.27
N GLY A 28 0.89 9.72 -8.88
CA GLY A 28 1.32 8.97 -10.06
C GLY A 28 2.32 7.85 -9.77
N GLN A 29 2.65 7.58 -8.51
CA GLN A 29 3.53 6.47 -8.12
C GLN A 29 2.85 5.12 -8.39
N VAL A 30 3.67 4.12 -8.69
CA VAL A 30 3.19 2.77 -8.98
C VAL A 30 4.04 1.74 -8.25
N ASP A 31 3.37 0.89 -7.48
CA ASP A 31 3.97 -0.24 -6.81
C ASP A 31 3.54 -1.55 -7.46
N THR A 32 4.43 -2.54 -7.44
CA THR A 32 4.08 -3.93 -7.73
C THR A 32 3.81 -4.68 -6.43
N VAL A 33 2.60 -5.19 -6.26
CA VAL A 33 2.09 -5.90 -5.10
C VAL A 33 1.97 -7.39 -5.43
N VAL A 34 2.77 -8.22 -4.78
CA VAL A 34 2.72 -9.67 -4.88
C VAL A 34 2.03 -10.22 -3.62
N PRO A 35 0.87 -10.89 -3.75
CA PRO A 35 0.19 -11.48 -2.60
C PRO A 35 1.09 -12.49 -1.88
N GLY A 36 1.21 -12.32 -0.57
CA GLY A 36 1.93 -13.23 0.33
C GLY A 36 0.99 -14.23 1.00
N ALA A 37 1.48 -14.85 2.08
CA ALA A 37 0.65 -15.73 2.91
C ALA A 37 -0.19 -14.92 3.91
N GLY A 38 -1.47 -15.30 4.06
CA GLY A 38 -2.39 -14.68 5.00
C GLY A 38 -2.68 -13.22 4.66
N ALA A 39 -2.42 -12.33 5.62
CA ALA A 39 -2.70 -10.89 5.53
C ALA A 39 -1.53 -10.07 4.94
N THR A 40 -0.52 -10.72 4.39
CA THR A 40 0.72 -10.07 3.95
C THR A 40 0.82 -9.92 2.44
N ASN A 41 1.48 -8.85 1.99
CA ASN A 41 1.92 -8.65 0.61
C ASN A 41 3.42 -8.34 0.60
N LEU A 42 4.11 -8.76 -0.48
CA LEU A 42 5.44 -8.26 -0.81
C LEU A 42 5.27 -7.13 -1.83
N VAL A 43 5.78 -5.95 -1.52
CA VAL A 43 5.58 -4.75 -2.34
C VAL A 43 6.91 -4.23 -2.83
N PHE A 44 7.00 -3.97 -4.13
CA PHE A 44 8.15 -3.36 -4.80
C PHE A 44 7.76 -1.97 -5.27
N GLY A 45 8.37 -0.95 -4.67
CA GLY A 45 8.20 0.44 -5.10
C GLY A 45 9.23 0.86 -6.14
N ALA A 46 9.24 2.16 -6.46
CA ALA A 46 10.12 2.74 -7.47
C ALA A 46 11.63 2.53 -7.20
N ASP A 47 12.03 2.33 -5.95
CA ASP A 47 13.42 2.07 -5.57
C ASP A 47 13.85 0.59 -5.77
N GLY A 48 12.92 -0.27 -6.17
CA GLY A 48 13.12 -1.70 -6.39
C GLY A 48 13.37 -2.52 -5.12
N ARG A 49 13.33 -1.91 -3.93
CA ARG A 49 13.56 -2.60 -2.66
C ARG A 49 12.24 -3.16 -2.14
N PRO A 50 12.14 -4.49 -1.95
CA PRO A 50 10.92 -5.07 -1.43
C PRO A 50 10.70 -4.66 0.03
N HIS A 51 9.44 -4.44 0.40
CA HIS A 51 9.00 -4.38 1.78
C HIS A 51 7.79 -5.29 1.98
N VAL A 52 7.57 -5.71 3.23
CA VAL A 52 6.42 -6.54 3.59
C VAL A 52 5.33 -5.64 4.15
N GLU A 53 4.19 -5.67 3.50
CA GLU A 53 2.98 -4.99 3.93
C GLU A 53 2.08 -5.99 4.67
N LEU A 54 1.53 -5.59 5.82
CA LEU A 54 0.49 -6.34 6.54
C LEU A 54 -0.81 -5.54 6.51
N THR A 55 -1.90 -6.16 6.05
CA THR A 55 -3.23 -5.56 6.09
C THR A 55 -4.14 -6.28 7.08
N THR A 56 -4.62 -5.57 8.11
CA THR A 56 -5.58 -6.09 9.09
C THR A 56 -6.77 -5.14 9.24
N GLY A 57 -7.96 -5.61 8.88
CA GLY A 57 -9.13 -4.74 8.76
C GLY A 57 -8.87 -3.58 7.80
N SER A 58 -9.06 -2.35 8.27
CA SER A 58 -8.77 -1.11 7.52
C SER A 58 -7.34 -0.61 7.70
N ILE A 59 -6.48 -1.30 8.45
CA ILE A 59 -5.11 -0.85 8.69
C ILE A 59 -4.14 -1.57 7.78
N ARG A 60 -3.24 -0.83 7.13
CA ARG A 60 -2.16 -1.36 6.31
C ARG A 60 -0.83 -0.76 6.76
N GLN A 61 0.14 -1.60 7.07
CA GLN A 61 1.43 -1.15 7.61
C GLN A 61 2.60 -1.85 6.91
N ASP A 62 3.70 -1.13 6.79
CA ASP A 62 4.99 -1.66 6.37
C ASP A 62 5.72 -2.24 7.58
N LEU A 63 6.01 -3.55 7.57
CA LEU A 63 6.72 -4.18 8.67
C LEU A 63 8.14 -3.62 8.80
N GLY A 64 8.51 -3.25 10.04
CA GLY A 64 9.81 -2.65 10.35
C GLY A 64 9.89 -1.14 10.09
N ARG A 65 8.80 -0.50 9.66
CA ARG A 65 8.70 0.96 9.51
C ARG A 65 7.63 1.52 10.45
N PRO A 66 7.81 2.74 10.98
CA PRO A 66 6.78 3.39 11.80
C PRO A 66 5.60 3.87 10.95
N GLY A 67 4.40 3.86 11.54
CA GLY A 67 3.18 4.39 10.93
C GLY A 67 2.32 3.33 10.23
N PHE A 68 1.09 3.72 9.89
CA PHE A 68 0.16 2.90 9.12
C PHE A 68 -0.77 3.76 8.25
N ASP A 69 -1.20 3.16 7.15
CA ASP A 69 -2.25 3.65 6.28
C ASP A 69 -3.62 3.18 6.78
N THR A 70 -4.63 4.05 6.75
CA THR A 70 -6.04 3.67 6.94
C THR A 70 -6.75 3.59 5.60
N LEU A 71 -7.25 2.41 5.27
CA LEU A 71 -8.01 2.11 4.05
C LEU A 71 -9.49 2.47 4.29
N LEU A 72 -10.00 3.42 3.50
CA LEU A 72 -11.36 3.96 3.60
C LEU A 72 -12.29 3.39 2.52
#